data_AF-A0A2N2BUY7-F1
#
_entry.id   AF-A0A2N2BUY7-F1
#
_cell.length_a   1.000
_cell.length_b   1.000
_cell.length_c   1.000
_cell.angle_alpha   90.00
_cell.angle_beta   90.00
_cell.angle_gamma   90.00
#
_symmetry.space_group_name_H-M   'P 1'
#
loop_
_entity.id
_entity.type
_entity.pdbx_description
1 polymer ?
#
loop_
_entity_poly.entity_id
_entity_poly.type
_entity_poly.pdbx_seq_one_letter_code
_entity_poly.pdbx_strand_id
1 'polypeptide(L)'
;AVQILINTETCFALISGDISRSVTEGFAAYDKWMSSIRAEGERALAFARSNGKRIMILAGRPYHIDPEIVHGIDKLASSLGFVVVSEDSVYHLAEPQRVRVLNQWTYHARLYRVAKYSAIHDDTTLVQLVSFGCGLDAITTDEVREILEKNGKLYTQIKIDEITNLGAVKIRLRSLLGALEGRGKCYKSNK
;
A
#
# COMPACT_ATOMS: atom_id res chain seq x y z
N ALA A 1 15.10 -3.59 23.51
CA ALA A 1 15.92 -2.58 22.82
C ALA A 1 17.22 -2.29 23.57
N VAL A 2 17.17 -1.88 24.84
CA VAL A 2 18.35 -1.47 25.64
C VAL A 2 19.40 -2.60 25.79
N GLN A 3 18.99 -3.86 25.99
CA GLN A 3 19.92 -4.98 26.13
C GLN A 3 20.72 -5.33 24.86
N ILE A 4 20.20 -4.99 23.67
CA ILE A 4 20.87 -5.26 22.38
C ILE A 4 22.00 -4.25 22.13
N LEU A 5 21.81 -3.01 22.59
CA LEU A 5 22.84 -1.96 22.52
C LEU A 5 24.02 -2.24 23.47
N ILE A 6 23.74 -2.76 24.68
CA ILE A 6 24.80 -3.07 25.66
C ILE A 6 25.74 -4.18 25.17
N ASN A 7 25.23 -5.18 24.44
CA ASN A 7 26.04 -6.26 23.86
C ASN A 7 26.81 -5.86 22.59
N THR A 8 26.44 -4.76 21.93
CA THR A 8 27.16 -4.28 20.74
C THR A 8 28.35 -3.40 21.12
N GLU A 9 28.26 -2.62 22.19
CA GLU A 9 29.39 -1.84 22.74
C GLU A 9 30.52 -2.72 23.30
N THR A 10 30.22 -3.94 23.75
CA THR A 10 31.21 -4.89 24.28
C THR A 10 31.92 -5.71 23.20
N CYS A 11 31.28 -5.90 22.03
CA CYS A 11 31.86 -6.64 20.90
C CYS A 11 32.55 -5.75 19.86
N PHE A 12 32.15 -4.48 19.74
CA PHE A 12 32.80 -3.47 18.92
C PHE A 12 33.07 -2.24 19.78
N ALA A 13 34.32 -1.77 19.83
CA ALA A 13 34.69 -0.54 20.52
C ALA A 13 34.12 0.68 19.77
N LEU A 14 32.81 0.88 19.85
CA LEU A 14 32.10 1.98 19.21
C LEU A 14 32.13 3.21 20.12
N ILE A 15 32.70 4.31 19.61
CA ILE A 15 32.69 5.60 20.31
C ILE A 15 31.29 6.20 20.17
N SER A 16 30.72 6.75 21.25
CA SER A 16 29.36 7.34 21.25
C SER A 16 29.12 8.36 20.13
N GLY A 17 30.14 9.15 19.77
CA GLY A 17 30.10 10.09 18.63
C GLY A 17 29.97 9.40 17.26
N ASP A 18 30.60 8.24 17.08
CA ASP A 18 30.47 7.45 15.85
C ASP A 18 29.09 6.79 15.73
N ILE A 19 28.49 6.38 16.85
CA ILE A 19 27.13 5.85 16.88
C ILE A 19 26.12 6.94 16.46
N SER A 20 26.20 8.12 17.08
CA SER A 20 25.29 9.24 16.77
C SER A 20 25.38 9.68 15.29
N ARG A 21 26.60 9.79 14.76
CA ARG A 21 26.84 10.07 13.35
C ARG A 21 26.25 8.98 12.44
N SER A 22 26.53 7.71 12.73
CA SER A 22 26.04 6.58 11.93
C SER A 22 24.51 6.51 11.89
N VAL A 23 23.85 6.76 13.04
CA VAL A 23 22.39 6.81 13.12
C VAL A 23 21.84 7.98 12.29
N THR A 24 22.46 9.16 12.37
CA THR A 24 22.06 10.35 11.60
C THR A 24 22.19 10.11 10.10
N GLU A 25 23.31 9.55 9.65
CA GLU A 25 23.55 9.22 8.24
C GLU A 25 22.55 8.15 7.75
N GLY A 26 22.24 7.15 8.59
CA GLY A 26 21.23 6.13 8.29
C GLY A 26 19.83 6.72 8.08
N PHE A 27 19.39 7.63 8.95
CA PHE A 27 18.09 8.31 8.78
C PHE A 27 18.09 9.23 7.57
N ALA A 28 19.18 9.97 7.30
CA ALA A 28 19.28 10.81 6.11
C ALA A 28 19.18 9.99 4.81
N ALA A 29 19.82 8.82 4.76
CA ALA A 29 19.72 7.89 3.63
C ALA A 29 18.29 7.34 3.48
N TYR A 30 17.64 6.97 4.58
CA TYR A 30 16.26 6.51 4.59
C TYR A 30 15.29 7.58 4.09
N ASP A 31 15.42 8.83 4.57
CA ASP A 31 14.56 9.94 4.16
C ASP A 31 14.74 10.29 2.69
N LYS A 32 15.98 10.26 2.19
CA LYS A 32 16.27 10.43 0.76
C LYS A 32 15.61 9.33 -0.08
N TRP A 33 15.72 8.08 0.36
CA TRP A 33 15.07 6.94 -0.32
C TRP A 33 13.55 7.09 -0.31
N MET A 34 12.93 7.34 0.84
CA MET A 34 11.48 7.54 0.94
C MET A 34 11.00 8.71 0.09
N SER A 35 11.76 9.81 0.03
CA SER A 35 11.44 10.95 -0.84
C SER A 35 11.47 10.57 -2.32
N SER A 36 12.40 9.71 -2.74
CA SER A 36 12.45 9.20 -4.12
C SER A 36 11.25 8.31 -4.46
N ILE A 37 10.80 7.49 -3.50
CA ILE A 37 9.61 6.63 -3.66
C ILE A 37 8.33 7.48 -3.79
N ARG A 38 8.19 8.51 -2.96
CA ARG A 38 7.05 9.45 -3.03
C ARG A 38 7.03 10.21 -4.35
N ALA A 39 8.18 10.70 -4.80
CA ALA A 39 8.30 11.40 -6.08
C ALA A 39 7.96 10.49 -7.27
N GLU A 40 8.33 9.20 -7.22
CA GLU A 40 7.92 8.23 -8.24
C GLU A 40 6.41 7.95 -8.19
N GLY A 41 5.83 7.81 -6.99
CA GLY A 41 4.39 7.69 -6.82
C GLY A 41 3.63 8.84 -7.48
N GLU A 42 4.04 10.08 -7.22
CA GLU A 42 3.44 11.27 -7.83
C GLU A 42 3.60 11.31 -9.35
N ARG A 43 4.79 10.93 -9.88
CA ARG A 43 4.99 10.80 -11.33
C ARG A 43 4.08 9.75 -11.95
N ALA A 44 3.92 8.58 -11.32
CA ALA A 44 3.03 7.54 -11.78
C ALA A 44 1.55 7.98 -11.76
N LEU A 45 1.11 8.69 -10.71
CA LEU A 45 -0.24 9.26 -10.62
C LEU A 45 -0.49 10.28 -11.74
N ALA A 46 0.46 11.18 -12.00
CA ALA A 46 0.35 12.16 -13.07
C ALA A 46 0.32 11.49 -14.46
N PHE A 47 1.15 10.47 -14.67
CA PHE A 47 1.13 9.66 -15.88
C PHE A 47 -0.23 8.96 -16.08
N ALA A 48 -0.78 8.36 -15.04
CA ALA A 48 -2.08 7.69 -15.12
C ALA A 48 -3.19 8.65 -15.55
N ARG A 49 -3.27 9.82 -14.88
CA ARG A 49 -4.28 10.85 -15.14
C ARG A 49 -4.17 11.44 -16.54
N SER A 50 -2.96 11.78 -16.97
CA SER A 50 -2.71 12.34 -18.33
C SER A 50 -3.02 11.34 -19.45
N ASN A 51 -2.93 10.03 -19.18
CA ASN A 51 -3.23 8.97 -20.14
C ASN A 51 -4.63 8.35 -19.96
N GLY A 52 -5.47 8.91 -19.09
CA GLY A 52 -6.81 8.36 -18.82
C GLY A 52 -6.82 6.94 -18.24
N LYS A 53 -5.72 6.51 -17.60
CA LYS A 53 -5.58 5.20 -16.98
C LYS A 53 -6.07 5.23 -15.53
N ARG A 54 -6.64 4.12 -15.08
CA ARG A 54 -6.97 3.91 -13.66
C ARG A 54 -5.72 3.59 -12.86
N ILE A 55 -5.70 4.03 -11.61
CA ILE A 55 -4.63 3.80 -10.66
C ILE A 55 -5.04 2.66 -9.74
N MET A 56 -4.17 1.67 -9.59
CA MET A 56 -4.31 0.61 -8.58
C MET A 56 -3.26 0.81 -7.48
N ILE A 57 -3.72 0.99 -6.25
CA ILE A 57 -2.86 1.00 -5.08
C ILE A 57 -2.81 -0.43 -4.54
N LEU A 58 -1.65 -1.07 -4.67
CA LEU A 58 -1.39 -2.34 -3.98
C LEU A 58 -0.89 -2.00 -2.58
N ALA A 59 -1.65 -2.40 -1.57
CA ALA A 59 -1.32 -2.12 -0.18
C ALA A 59 -1.26 -3.42 0.60
N GLY A 60 -0.18 -3.65 1.34
CA GLY A 60 0.04 -4.90 2.03
C GLY A 60 1.02 -4.77 3.18
N ARG A 61 1.59 -5.90 3.59
CA ARG A 61 2.69 -5.96 4.55
C ARG A 61 4.01 -5.68 3.84
N PRO A 62 5.04 -5.16 4.53
CA PRO A 62 6.31 -4.83 3.89
C PRO A 62 6.95 -5.97 3.10
N TYR A 63 6.78 -7.22 3.53
CA TYR A 63 7.33 -8.40 2.84
C TYR A 63 6.55 -8.78 1.57
N HIS A 64 5.35 -8.25 1.33
CA HIS A 64 4.58 -8.49 0.11
C HIS A 64 5.22 -7.85 -1.13
N ILE A 65 6.30 -7.07 -0.98
CA ILE A 65 7.10 -6.57 -2.12
C ILE A 65 8.04 -7.65 -2.68
N ASP A 66 8.32 -8.70 -1.92
CA ASP A 66 9.24 -9.76 -2.35
C ASP A 66 8.67 -10.46 -3.60
N PRO A 67 9.46 -10.59 -4.69
CA PRO A 67 9.00 -11.23 -5.93
C PRO A 67 8.48 -12.66 -5.76
N GLU A 68 9.06 -13.41 -4.82
CA GLU A 68 8.68 -14.80 -4.52
C GLU A 68 7.38 -14.89 -3.72
N ILE A 69 6.98 -13.78 -3.08
CA ILE A 69 5.76 -13.69 -2.27
C ILE A 69 4.62 -13.00 -3.03
N VAL A 70 4.90 -11.93 -3.76
CA VAL A 70 3.89 -11.14 -4.48
C VAL A 70 3.36 -11.84 -5.72
N HIS A 71 4.09 -12.86 -6.20
CA HIS A 71 3.74 -13.68 -7.37
C HIS A 71 3.43 -12.87 -8.64
N GLY A 72 3.98 -11.66 -8.82
CA GLY A 72 3.79 -10.86 -10.03
C GLY A 72 2.39 -10.24 -10.21
N ILE A 73 1.63 -10.08 -9.12
CA ILE A 73 0.30 -9.43 -9.13
C ILE A 73 0.38 -8.00 -9.69
N ASP A 74 1.46 -7.28 -9.40
CA ASP A 74 1.79 -5.96 -9.92
C ASP A 74 1.87 -5.93 -11.46
N LYS A 75 2.59 -6.90 -12.04
CA LYS A 75 2.73 -7.05 -13.50
C LYS A 75 1.40 -7.43 -14.13
N LEU A 76 0.65 -8.31 -13.48
CA LEU A 76 -0.68 -8.72 -13.92
C LEU A 76 -1.65 -7.53 -13.95
N ALA A 77 -1.71 -6.73 -12.89
CA ALA A 77 -2.56 -5.54 -12.86
C ALA A 77 -2.13 -4.51 -13.92
N SER A 78 -0.83 -4.32 -14.11
CA SER A 78 -0.31 -3.46 -15.18
C SER A 78 -0.74 -3.95 -16.58
N SER A 79 -0.72 -5.26 -16.82
CA SER A 79 -1.20 -5.87 -18.08
C SER A 79 -2.70 -5.70 -18.32
N LEU A 80 -3.48 -5.46 -17.26
CA LEU A 80 -4.91 -5.17 -17.33
C LEU A 80 -5.21 -3.68 -17.53
N GLY A 81 -4.17 -2.85 -17.70
CA GLY A 81 -4.29 -1.42 -18.04
C GLY A 81 -4.24 -0.47 -16.83
N PHE A 82 -4.01 -0.98 -15.62
CA PHE A 82 -3.80 -0.13 -14.45
C PHE A 82 -2.40 0.48 -14.45
N VAL A 83 -2.28 1.68 -13.88
CA VAL A 83 -1.00 2.17 -13.36
C VAL A 83 -0.92 1.74 -11.90
N VAL A 84 0.07 0.93 -11.57
CA VAL A 84 0.21 0.32 -10.24
C VAL A 84 1.18 1.13 -9.39
N VAL A 85 0.77 1.44 -8.16
CA VAL A 85 1.58 2.13 -7.16
C VAL A 85 1.49 1.40 -5.82
N SER A 86 2.53 1.51 -4.99
CA SER A 86 2.56 0.97 -3.63
C SER A 86 1.99 1.97 -2.61
N GLU A 87 1.60 1.50 -1.42
CA GLU A 87 1.01 2.38 -0.41
C GLU A 87 1.98 3.44 0.09
N ASP A 88 3.25 3.08 0.22
CA ASP A 88 4.32 3.95 0.72
C ASP A 88 4.70 5.07 -0.26
N SER A 89 4.33 4.94 -1.53
CA SER A 89 4.52 5.95 -2.57
C SER A 89 3.43 7.03 -2.60
N VAL A 90 2.27 6.81 -1.96
CA VAL A 90 1.11 7.72 -2.04
C VAL A 90 0.50 8.12 -0.71
N TYR A 91 0.83 7.45 0.41
CA TYR A 91 0.21 7.72 1.71
C TYR A 91 0.36 9.18 2.19
N HIS A 92 1.42 9.88 1.79
CA HIS A 92 1.68 11.26 2.19
C HIS A 92 0.69 12.26 1.58
N LEU A 93 0.02 11.88 0.50
CA LEU A 93 -0.97 12.71 -0.20
C LEU A 93 -2.33 12.77 0.49
N ALA A 94 -2.53 12.00 1.55
CA ALA A 94 -3.74 12.05 2.36
C ALA A 94 -3.42 12.35 3.82
N GLU A 95 -4.26 13.18 4.43
CA GLU A 95 -4.24 13.44 5.87
C GLU A 95 -4.41 12.14 6.68
N PRO A 96 -3.81 12.03 7.87
CA PRO A 96 -4.01 10.90 8.77
C PRO A 96 -5.48 10.50 8.90
N GLN A 97 -5.73 9.19 8.83
CA GLN A 97 -7.07 8.64 8.99
C GLN A 97 -7.32 8.32 10.46
N ARG A 98 -8.41 8.86 11.02
CA ARG A 98 -8.84 8.49 12.37
C ARG A 98 -9.47 7.10 12.30
N VAL A 99 -8.87 6.16 13.03
CA VAL A 99 -9.31 4.77 13.14
C VAL A 99 -9.76 4.47 14.57
N ARG A 100 -10.59 3.44 14.73
CA ARG A 100 -11.09 3.03 16.06
C ARG A 100 -10.14 2.07 16.78
N VAL A 101 -9.16 1.56 16.05
CA VAL A 101 -8.20 0.57 16.51
C VAL A 101 -6.89 1.22 16.96
N LEU A 102 -6.14 0.52 17.80
CA LEU A 102 -4.83 0.97 18.27
C LEU A 102 -3.82 0.95 17.11
N ASN A 103 -3.41 2.13 16.65
CA ASN A 103 -2.49 2.28 15.53
C ASN A 103 -1.04 2.45 16.01
N GLN A 104 -0.33 1.34 16.24
CA GLN A 104 1.05 1.31 16.73
C GLN A 104 2.11 1.12 15.64
N TRP A 105 1.70 0.68 14.44
CA TRP A 105 2.64 0.24 13.39
C TRP A 105 2.56 1.18 12.20
N THR A 106 3.73 1.65 11.76
CA THR A 106 3.85 2.61 10.65
C THR A 106 3.13 2.14 9.39
N TYR A 107 3.20 0.85 9.04
CA TYR A 107 2.59 0.36 7.80
C TYR A 107 1.05 0.34 7.85
N HIS A 108 0.43 0.08 9.02
CA HIS A 108 -1.04 0.22 9.15
C HIS A 108 -1.46 1.68 9.00
N ALA A 109 -0.71 2.61 9.60
CA ALA A 109 -0.98 4.02 9.46
C ALA A 109 -0.93 4.46 7.98
N ARG A 110 0.03 3.93 7.20
CA ARG A 110 0.07 4.14 5.74
C ARG A 110 -1.13 3.50 5.05
N LEU A 111 -1.46 2.25 5.35
CA LEU A 111 -2.60 1.53 4.80
C LEU A 111 -3.92 2.30 4.99
N TYR A 112 -4.21 2.80 6.18
CA TYR A 112 -5.43 3.58 6.45
C TYR A 112 -5.44 4.93 5.72
N ARG A 113 -4.27 5.59 5.61
CA ARG A 113 -4.14 6.85 4.85
C ARG A 113 -4.37 6.63 3.36
N VAL A 114 -3.83 5.55 2.77
CA VAL A 114 -4.09 5.26 1.36
C VAL A 114 -5.51 4.79 1.11
N ALA A 115 -6.16 4.13 2.07
CA ALA A 115 -7.59 3.82 1.99
C ALA A 115 -8.41 5.11 1.93
N LYS A 116 -8.08 6.11 2.77
CA LYS A 116 -8.69 7.45 2.71
C LYS A 116 -8.41 8.16 1.39
N TYR A 117 -7.16 8.10 0.90
CA TYR A 117 -6.79 8.65 -0.40
C TYR A 117 -7.62 8.02 -1.51
N SER A 118 -7.74 6.69 -1.53
CA SER A 118 -8.49 5.99 -2.57
C SER A 118 -10.00 6.23 -2.48
N ALA A 119 -10.52 6.39 -1.26
CA ALA A 119 -11.92 6.70 -1.01
C ALA A 119 -12.39 7.98 -1.71
N ILE A 120 -11.55 9.02 -1.74
CA ILE A 120 -11.91 10.34 -2.28
C ILE A 120 -11.52 10.57 -3.76
N HIS A 121 -10.82 9.61 -4.39
CA HIS A 121 -10.34 9.74 -5.77
C HIS A 121 -10.99 8.69 -6.70
N ASP A 122 -11.72 9.13 -7.72
CA ASP A 122 -12.48 8.26 -8.65
C ASP A 122 -11.67 7.47 -9.67
N ASP A 123 -10.48 7.97 -9.97
CA ASP A 123 -9.48 7.32 -10.80
C ASP A 123 -8.69 6.24 -10.06
N THR A 124 -8.87 6.08 -8.75
CA THR A 124 -8.10 5.15 -7.91
C THR A 124 -8.91 3.95 -7.43
N THR A 125 -8.22 2.84 -7.18
CA THR A 125 -8.77 1.66 -6.50
C THR A 125 -7.70 1.04 -5.62
N LEU A 126 -8.05 0.73 -4.37
CA LEU A 126 -7.18 0.02 -3.44
C LEU A 126 -7.44 -1.48 -3.50
N VAL A 127 -6.37 -2.25 -3.63
CA VAL A 127 -6.39 -3.71 -3.46
C VAL A 127 -5.47 -4.06 -2.28
N GLN A 128 -6.07 -4.62 -1.24
CA GLN A 128 -5.33 -5.04 -0.05
C GLN A 128 -4.78 -6.45 -0.24
N LEU A 129 -3.47 -6.59 -0.14
CA LEU A 129 -2.78 -7.86 -0.02
C LEU A 129 -2.84 -8.30 1.46
N VAL A 130 -3.36 -9.49 1.69
CA VAL A 130 -3.46 -10.10 3.02
C VAL A 130 -2.79 -11.47 2.99
N SER A 131 -2.25 -11.93 4.11
CA SER A 131 -1.61 -13.24 4.19
C SER A 131 -2.61 -14.24 4.75
N PHE A 132 -2.61 -14.42 6.07
CA PHE A 132 -3.46 -15.40 6.74
C PHE A 132 -4.92 -14.94 6.87
N GLY A 133 -5.16 -13.62 6.77
CA GLY A 133 -6.50 -13.04 6.94
C GLY A 133 -7.06 -13.11 8.37
N CYS A 134 -6.24 -13.57 9.32
CA CYS A 134 -6.57 -13.65 10.75
C CYS A 134 -5.67 -12.73 11.59
N GLY A 135 -6.03 -12.55 12.85
CA GLY A 135 -5.32 -11.65 13.77
C GLY A 135 -5.35 -10.21 13.29
N LEU A 136 -4.16 -9.63 13.08
CA LEU A 136 -4.02 -8.23 12.70
C LEU A 136 -4.53 -7.92 11.29
N ASP A 137 -4.55 -8.92 10.39
CA ASP A 137 -5.14 -8.77 9.06
C ASP A 137 -6.66 -8.57 9.14
N ALA A 138 -7.34 -9.22 10.07
CA ALA A 138 -8.79 -9.06 10.26
C ALA A 138 -9.12 -7.63 10.71
N ILE A 139 -8.37 -7.12 11.69
CA ILE A 139 -8.53 -5.76 12.22
C ILE A 139 -8.29 -4.71 11.13
N THR A 140 -7.20 -4.84 10.38
CA THR A 140 -6.86 -3.87 9.33
C THR A 140 -7.82 -3.94 8.15
N THR A 141 -8.23 -5.15 7.75
CA THR A 141 -9.23 -5.39 6.70
C THR A 141 -10.56 -4.72 7.03
N ASP A 142 -11.06 -4.88 8.26
CA ASP A 142 -12.35 -4.31 8.65
C ASP A 142 -12.33 -2.77 8.65
N GLU A 143 -11.25 -2.16 9.16
CA GLU A 143 -11.09 -0.70 9.13
C GLU A 143 -10.93 -0.18 7.68
N VAL A 144 -10.11 -0.83 6.85
CA VAL A 144 -9.94 -0.43 5.43
C VAL A 144 -11.24 -0.59 4.65
N ARG A 145 -11.96 -1.68 4.86
CA ARG A 145 -13.28 -1.92 4.27
C ARG A 145 -14.24 -0.80 4.65
N GLU A 146 -14.33 -0.48 5.94
CA GLU A 146 -15.21 0.59 6.42
C GLU A 146 -14.87 1.95 5.82
N ILE A 147 -13.58 2.31 5.73
CA ILE A 147 -13.12 3.57 5.13
C ILE A 147 -13.58 3.68 3.66
N LEU A 148 -13.43 2.61 2.89
CA LEU A 148 -13.76 2.59 1.46
C LEU A 148 -15.28 2.55 1.24
N GLU A 149 -15.99 1.64 1.91
CA GLU A 149 -17.43 1.42 1.70
C GLU A 149 -18.26 2.61 2.16
N LYS A 150 -17.86 3.31 3.23
CA LYS A 150 -18.51 4.58 3.64
C LYS A 150 -18.48 5.66 2.56
N ASN A 151 -17.48 5.61 1.68
CA ASN A 151 -17.34 6.52 0.54
C ASN A 151 -17.84 5.89 -0.77
N GLY A 152 -18.60 4.81 -0.69
CA GLY A 152 -19.16 4.11 -1.85
C GLY A 152 -18.13 3.39 -2.72
N LYS A 153 -16.89 3.19 -2.26
CA LYS A 153 -15.86 2.42 -2.98
C LYS A 153 -15.96 0.94 -2.67
N LEU A 154 -15.50 0.12 -3.62
CA LEU A 154 -15.40 -1.33 -3.45
C LEU A 154 -14.12 -1.67 -2.68
N TYR A 155 -14.26 -2.41 -1.59
CA TYR A 155 -13.12 -3.07 -0.94
C TYR A 155 -12.76 -4.35 -1.70
N THR A 156 -11.48 -4.50 -2.06
CA THR A 156 -10.95 -5.73 -2.69
C THR A 156 -9.77 -6.25 -1.91
N GLN A 157 -9.80 -7.54 -1.57
CA GLN A 157 -8.68 -8.24 -0.95
C GLN A 157 -8.15 -9.38 -1.82
N ILE A 158 -6.85 -9.58 -1.78
CA ILE A 158 -6.17 -10.75 -2.36
C ILE A 158 -5.39 -11.41 -1.23
N LYS A 159 -5.72 -12.67 -0.95
CA LYS A 159 -4.94 -13.49 -0.02
C LYS A 159 -3.74 -14.04 -0.76
N ILE A 160 -2.53 -13.70 -0.34
CA ILE A 160 -1.31 -14.09 -1.04
C ILE A 160 -0.85 -15.51 -0.69
N ASP A 161 -1.09 -15.95 0.55
CA ASP A 161 -0.66 -17.29 1.01
C ASP A 161 -1.46 -18.43 0.34
N GLU A 162 -2.63 -18.11 -0.25
CA GLU A 162 -3.49 -19.06 -0.97
C GLU A 162 -3.20 -19.06 -2.49
N ILE A 163 -2.22 -18.28 -2.97
CA ILE A 163 -1.93 -18.13 -4.40
C ILE A 163 -0.91 -19.18 -4.82
N THR A 164 -1.40 -20.28 -5.35
CA THR A 164 -0.57 -21.22 -6.12
C THR A 164 -0.64 -20.93 -7.63
N ASN A 165 -1.62 -20.13 -8.08
CA ASN A 165 -1.88 -19.84 -9.48
C ASN A 165 -2.40 -18.40 -9.70
N LEU A 166 -1.71 -17.64 -10.55
CA LEU A 166 -2.10 -16.29 -10.95
C LEU A 166 -3.46 -16.20 -11.67
N GLY A 167 -4.00 -17.31 -12.16
CA GLY A 167 -5.31 -17.39 -12.79
C GLY A 167 -6.44 -16.91 -11.88
N ALA A 168 -6.44 -17.30 -10.61
CA ALA A 168 -7.44 -16.87 -9.64
C ALA A 168 -7.38 -15.35 -9.41
N VAL A 169 -6.16 -14.80 -9.29
CA VAL A 169 -5.95 -13.35 -9.17
C VAL A 169 -6.42 -12.63 -10.43
N LYS A 170 -6.08 -13.16 -11.62
CA LYS A 170 -6.47 -12.58 -12.90
C LYS A 170 -7.98 -12.49 -13.05
N ILE A 171 -8.71 -13.52 -12.64
CA ILE A 171 -10.17 -13.51 -12.64
C ILE A 171 -10.68 -12.42 -11.68
N ARG A 172 -10.17 -12.36 -10.45
CA ARG A 172 -10.59 -11.36 -9.45
C ARG A 172 -10.33 -9.93 -9.92
N LEU A 173 -9.16 -9.64 -10.51
CA LEU A 173 -8.82 -8.32 -11.04
C LEU A 173 -9.66 -7.95 -12.28
N ARG A 174 -9.99 -8.92 -13.14
CA ARG A 174 -10.92 -8.68 -14.27
C ARG A 174 -12.33 -8.38 -13.80
N SER A 175 -12.83 -9.11 -12.80
CA SER A 175 -14.13 -8.85 -12.19
C SER A 175 -14.18 -7.47 -11.54
N LEU A 176 -13.09 -7.07 -10.86
CA LEU A 176 -12.95 -5.72 -10.31
C LEU A 176 -13.02 -4.65 -11.42
N LEU A 177 -12.25 -4.82 -12.50
CA LEU A 177 -12.28 -3.89 -13.63
C LEU A 177 -13.69 -3.76 -14.23
N GLY A 178 -14.38 -4.88 -14.46
CA GLY A 178 -15.77 -4.87 -14.96
C GLY A 178 -16.74 -4.17 -14.00
N ALA A 179 -16.59 -4.34 -12.69
CA ALA A 179 -17.40 -3.65 -11.69
C ALA A 179 -17.14 -2.12 -11.68
N LEU A 180 -15.89 -1.70 -11.86
CA LEU A 180 -15.51 -0.28 -11.97
C LEU A 180 -16.05 0.37 -13.24
N GLU A 181 -16.04 -0.35 -14.37
CA GLU A 181 -16.61 0.11 -15.64
C GLU A 181 -18.15 0.20 -15.60
N GLY A 182 -18.81 -0.81 -15.01
CA GLY A 182 -20.26 -0.81 -14.82
C GLY A 182 -20.76 0.36 -13.98
N ARG A 183 -20.03 0.70 -12.90
CA ARG A 183 -20.30 1.90 -12.09
C ARG A 183 -20.07 3.21 -12.84
N GLY A 184 -19.03 3.27 -13.68
CA GLY A 184 -18.76 4.43 -14.54
C GLY A 184 -19.86 4.70 -15.57
N LYS A 185 -20.55 3.66 -16.06
CA LYS A 185 -21.72 3.78 -16.95
C LYS A 185 -22.97 4.26 -16.21
N CYS A 186 -23.21 3.77 -14.98
CA CYS A 186 -24.35 4.19 -14.16
C CYS A 186 -24.28 5.69 -13.79
N TYR A 187 -23.07 6.21 -13.51
CA TYR A 187 -22.87 7.63 -13.17
C TYR A 187 -23.00 8.59 -14.38
N LYS A 188 -22.73 8.11 -15.61
CA LYS A 188 -22.87 8.93 -16.83
C LYS A 188 -24.30 9.00 -17.37
N SER A 189 -25.23 8.16 -16.88
CA SER A 189 -26.64 8.16 -17.30
C SER A 189 -27.51 9.19 -16.56
N ASN A 190 -26.98 9.86 -15.53
CA ASN A 190 -27.69 10.83 -14.69
C ASN A 190 -27.15 12.26 -14.82
N LYS A 191 -26.58 12.63 -15.97
CA LYS A 191 -26.26 14.01 -16.33
C LYS A 191 -27.04 14.45 -17.54
#